data_AF-A0AAW6A004-F1
#
_entry.id   AF-A0AAW6A004-F1
#
_cell.length_a   1.000
_cell.length_b   1.000
_cell.length_c   1.000
_cell.angle_alpha   90.00
_cell.angle_beta   90.00
_cell.angle_gamma   90.00
#
_symmetry.space_group_name_H-M   'P 1'
#
loop_
_entity.id
_entity.type
_entity.pdbx_description
1 polymer ?
#
loop_
_entity_poly.entity_id
_entity_poly.type
_entity_poly.pdbx_seq_one_letter_code
_entity_poly.pdbx_strand_id
1 'polypeptide(L)'
;MHTDIIANDIGTMEKEQLRLRLITLISDVKATAGDMYADDRTRHIAGRTFTAMCPTLRGRGYDPDTLPAGSGRDLDGLVETATSLWRECVQDRQLDIARDVNRLITELTLVEPSHP
;
A
#
# COMPACT_ATOMS: atom_id res chain seq x y z
N MET A 1 32.62 -16.20 -19.41
CA MET A 1 31.25 -16.58 -19.01
C MET A 1 31.12 -16.33 -17.52
N HIS A 2 30.90 -15.08 -17.07
CA HIS A 2 30.53 -14.75 -15.69
C HIS A 2 30.32 -13.23 -15.52
N THR A 3 29.07 -12.75 -15.63
CA THR A 3 28.64 -11.43 -15.12
C THR A 3 27.13 -11.34 -14.84
N ASP A 4 26.36 -12.42 -15.02
CA ASP A 4 24.88 -12.34 -14.96
C ASP A 4 24.27 -12.61 -13.57
N ILE A 5 25.06 -13.00 -12.57
CA ILE A 5 24.53 -13.38 -11.25
C ILE A 5 24.17 -12.14 -10.41
N ILE A 6 24.94 -11.05 -10.51
CA ILE A 6 24.79 -9.89 -9.62
C ILE A 6 23.55 -9.04 -9.99
N ALA A 7 23.26 -8.87 -11.28
CA ALA A 7 22.14 -8.03 -11.72
C ALA A 7 20.76 -8.65 -11.41
N ASN A 8 20.66 -9.98 -11.47
CA ASN A 8 19.42 -10.69 -11.20
C ASN A 8 19.08 -10.73 -9.69
N ASP A 9 20.10 -10.84 -8.83
CA ASP A 9 19.93 -10.80 -7.37
C ASP A 9 19.56 -9.40 -6.87
N ILE A 10 20.19 -8.34 -7.41
CA ILE A 10 19.88 -6.95 -7.04
C ILE A 10 18.44 -6.58 -7.41
N GLY A 11 18.02 -6.87 -8.64
CA GLY A 11 16.65 -6.56 -9.08
C GLY A 11 15.57 -7.34 -8.32
N THR A 12 15.91 -8.54 -7.80
CA THR A 12 15.02 -9.33 -6.95
C THR A 12 14.90 -8.71 -5.54
N MET A 13 16.02 -8.24 -4.97
CA MET A 13 16.01 -7.55 -3.68
C MET A 13 15.24 -6.23 -3.69
N GLU A 14 15.43 -5.39 -4.72
CA GLU A 14 14.73 -4.10 -4.86
C GLU A 14 13.22 -4.30 -4.98
N LYS A 15 12.79 -5.27 -5.79
CA LYS A 15 11.39 -5.65 -5.93
C LYS A 15 10.78 -6.11 -4.61
N GLU A 16 11.52 -6.90 -3.83
CA GLU A 16 11.04 -7.39 -2.54
C GLU A 16 10.94 -6.27 -1.51
N GLN A 17 11.88 -5.32 -1.50
CA GLN A 17 11.79 -4.13 -0.65
C GLN A 17 10.56 -3.27 -0.97
N LEU A 18 10.27 -3.03 -2.25
CA LEU A 18 9.09 -2.28 -2.66
C LEU A 18 7.78 -2.99 -2.28
N ARG A 19 7.76 -4.33 -2.36
CA ARG A 19 6.63 -5.14 -1.87
C ARG A 19 6.44 -4.99 -0.38
N LEU A 20 7.50 -5.14 0.41
CA LEU A 20 7.41 -4.99 1.86
C LEU A 20 6.91 -3.60 2.25
N ARG A 21 7.35 -2.54 1.56
CA ARG A 21 6.86 -1.18 1.78
C ARG A 21 5.37 -1.02 1.46
N LEU A 22 4.88 -1.63 0.38
CA LEU A 22 3.44 -1.67 0.07
C LEU A 22 2.66 -2.40 1.19
N ILE A 23 3.16 -3.53 1.68
CA ILE A 23 2.53 -4.29 2.77
C ILE A 23 2.49 -3.48 4.07
N THR A 24 3.59 -2.81 4.44
CA THR A 24 3.63 -1.91 5.59
C THR A 24 2.60 -0.80 5.45
N LEU A 25 2.48 -0.19 4.27
CA LEU A 25 1.53 0.87 4.04
C LEU A 25 0.07 0.40 4.13
N ILE A 26 -0.26 -0.77 3.57
CA ILE A 26 -1.60 -1.35 3.74
C ILE A 26 -1.88 -1.72 5.20
N SER A 27 -0.84 -2.11 5.95
CA SER A 27 -0.94 -2.36 7.39
C SER A 27 -1.20 -1.07 8.18
N ASP A 28 -0.57 0.05 7.79
CA ASP A 28 -0.86 1.37 8.36
C ASP A 28 -2.32 1.77 8.08
N VAL A 29 -2.85 1.51 6.89
CA VAL A 29 -4.28 1.72 6.57
C VAL A 29 -5.18 0.86 7.46
N LYS A 30 -4.85 -0.43 7.64
CA LYS A 30 -5.58 -1.33 8.55
C LYS A 30 -5.59 -0.78 9.98
N ALA A 31 -4.45 -0.27 10.45
CA ALA A 31 -4.33 0.32 11.77
C ALA A 31 -5.18 1.59 11.91
N THR A 32 -5.13 2.51 10.93
CA THR A 32 -5.96 3.71 10.90
C THR A 32 -7.45 3.39 10.91
N ALA A 33 -7.88 2.33 10.21
CA ALA A 33 -9.28 1.90 10.21
C ALA A 33 -9.77 1.46 11.61
N GLY A 34 -8.86 0.92 12.44
CA GLY A 34 -9.14 0.49 13.81
C GLY A 34 -8.77 1.51 14.88
N ASP A 35 -8.19 2.65 14.52
CA ASP A 35 -7.72 3.66 15.46
C ASP A 35 -8.91 4.38 16.09
N MET A 36 -9.02 4.34 17.42
CA MET A 36 -10.09 5.01 18.18
C MET A 36 -9.91 6.53 18.27
N TYR A 37 -8.72 7.06 17.96
CA TYR A 37 -8.42 8.49 17.98
C TYR A 37 -8.58 9.17 16.63
N ALA A 38 -8.68 8.40 15.54
CA ALA A 38 -9.00 8.93 14.22
C ALA A 38 -10.47 9.35 14.15
N ASP A 39 -10.77 10.43 13.42
CA ASP A 39 -12.14 10.85 13.18
C ASP A 39 -12.91 9.81 12.34
N ASP A 40 -14.25 9.82 12.45
CA ASP A 40 -15.10 8.83 11.79
C ASP A 40 -14.90 8.74 10.28
N ARG A 41 -14.63 9.88 9.62
CA ARG A 41 -14.40 9.90 8.18
C ARG A 41 -13.06 9.24 7.85
N THR A 42 -12.01 9.55 8.60
CA THR A 42 -10.69 8.91 8.42
C THR A 42 -10.76 7.40 8.62
N ARG A 43 -11.40 6.93 9.70
CA ARG A 43 -11.60 5.49 9.95
C ARG A 43 -12.39 4.81 8.83
N HIS A 44 -13.47 5.46 8.37
CA HIS A 44 -14.32 4.93 7.31
C HIS A 44 -13.57 4.78 5.99
N ILE A 45 -12.86 5.83 5.55
CA ILE A 45 -12.07 5.80 4.31
C ILE A 45 -10.96 4.75 4.40
N ALA A 46 -10.24 4.69 5.53
CA ALA A 46 -9.21 3.68 5.75
C ALA A 46 -9.77 2.25 5.74
N GLY A 47 -10.92 2.01 6.39
CA GLY A 47 -11.56 0.70 6.43
C GLY A 47 -12.04 0.21 5.07
N ARG A 48 -12.66 1.10 4.28
CA ARG A 48 -13.04 0.81 2.89
C ARG A 48 -11.79 0.52 2.04
N THR A 49 -10.78 1.37 2.15
CA THR A 49 -9.51 1.23 1.42
C THR A 49 -8.85 -0.12 1.74
N PHE A 50 -8.75 -0.48 3.02
CA PHE A 50 -8.19 -1.76 3.43
C PHE A 50 -8.96 -2.94 2.82
N THR A 51 -10.29 -2.90 2.91
CA THR A 51 -11.18 -3.92 2.32
C THR A 51 -10.97 -4.06 0.81
N ALA A 52 -10.83 -2.94 0.09
CA ALA A 52 -10.56 -2.92 -1.34
C ALA A 52 -9.18 -3.50 -1.71
N MET A 53 -8.20 -3.42 -0.80
CA MET A 53 -6.85 -3.95 -1.00
C MET A 53 -6.70 -5.43 -0.61
N CYS A 54 -7.64 -6.01 0.15
CA CYS A 54 -7.63 -7.44 0.54
C CYS A 54 -7.46 -8.41 -0.65
N PRO A 55 -8.14 -8.25 -1.80
CA PRO A 55 -7.92 -9.10 -2.97
C PRO A 55 -6.50 -9.00 -3.54
N THR A 56 -5.91 -7.80 -3.54
CA THR A 56 -4.53 -7.56 -4.00
C THR A 56 -3.53 -8.27 -3.09
N LEU A 57 -3.72 -8.20 -1.77
CA LEU A 57 -2.89 -8.91 -0.78
C LEU A 57 -2.94 -10.42 -1.01
N ARG A 58 -4.15 -10.99 -1.10
CA ARG A 58 -4.35 -12.43 -1.33
C ARG A 58 -3.76 -12.88 -2.66
N GLY A 59 -3.91 -12.10 -3.72
CA GLY A 59 -3.30 -12.36 -5.03
C GLY A 59 -1.77 -12.38 -5.00
N ARG A 60 -1.15 -11.75 -4.00
CA ARG A 60 0.30 -11.76 -3.75
C ARG A 60 0.73 -12.79 -2.68
N GLY A 61 -0.18 -13.61 -2.17
CA GLY A 61 0.10 -14.64 -1.16
C GLY A 61 0.12 -14.13 0.28
N TYR A 62 -0.37 -12.92 0.54
CA TYR A 62 -0.50 -12.37 1.90
C TYR A 62 -1.91 -12.62 2.45
N ASP A 63 -1.99 -12.98 3.72
CA ASP A 63 -3.25 -13.03 4.46
C ASP A 63 -3.53 -11.66 5.12
N PRO A 64 -4.63 -10.97 4.75
CA PRO A 64 -5.01 -9.68 5.34
C PRO A 64 -5.17 -9.73 6.87
N ASP A 65 -5.56 -10.88 7.41
CA ASP A 65 -5.82 -11.03 8.84
C ASP A 65 -4.51 -11.10 9.65
N THR A 66 -3.46 -11.68 9.05
CA THR A 66 -2.14 -11.84 9.68
C THR A 66 -1.12 -10.78 9.26
N LEU A 67 -1.57 -9.67 8.67
CA LEU A 67 -0.69 -8.54 8.38
C LEU A 67 0.00 -8.01 9.64
N PRO A 68 1.24 -7.50 9.52
CA PRO A 68 1.93 -6.90 10.64
C PRO A 68 1.15 -5.72 11.22
N ALA A 69 1.44 -5.37 12.47
CA ALA A 69 0.88 -4.17 13.07
C ALA A 69 1.36 -2.93 12.31
N GLY A 70 0.42 -2.12 11.83
CA GLY A 70 0.71 -0.78 11.33
C GLY A 70 0.80 0.23 12.47
N SER A 71 1.44 1.36 12.22
CA SER A 71 1.54 2.47 13.18
C SER A 71 0.29 3.34 13.20
N GLY A 72 -0.55 3.26 12.18
CA GLY A 72 -1.66 4.19 11.96
C GLY A 72 -1.13 5.56 11.53
N ARG A 73 -1.82 6.19 10.58
CA ARG A 73 -1.49 7.52 10.05
C ARG A 73 -2.77 8.25 9.65
N ASP A 74 -2.70 9.57 9.62
CA ASP A 74 -3.72 10.40 8.98
C ASP A 74 -3.81 10.12 7.47
N LEU A 75 -4.95 10.48 6.85
CA LEU A 75 -5.18 10.20 5.43
C LEU A 75 -4.17 10.89 4.51
N ASP A 76 -3.79 12.13 4.81
CA ASP A 76 -2.85 12.89 3.98
C ASP A 76 -1.47 12.23 4.01
N GLY A 77 -0.99 11.81 5.18
CA GLY A 77 0.26 11.06 5.34
C GLY A 77 0.24 9.68 4.66
N LEU A 78 -0.90 8.99 4.65
CA LEU A 78 -1.08 7.75 3.90
C LEU A 78 -0.99 7.98 2.39
N VAL A 79 -1.68 9.00 1.87
CA VAL A 79 -1.67 9.38 0.45
C VAL A 79 -0.29 9.84 0.01
N GLU A 80 0.39 10.66 0.82
CA GLU A 80 1.75 11.14 0.53
C GLU A 80 2.73 9.96 0.45
N THR A 81 2.70 9.07 1.44
CA THR A 81 3.57 7.89 1.48
C THR A 81 3.29 6.96 0.30
N ALA A 82 2.02 6.73 -0.02
CA ALA A 82 1.61 5.95 -1.19
C ALA A 82 2.11 6.59 -2.49
N THR A 83 1.97 7.90 -2.63
CA THR A 83 2.39 8.64 -3.82
C THR A 83 3.90 8.60 -4.01
N SER A 84 4.69 8.73 -2.92
CA SER A 84 6.15 8.56 -2.98
C SER A 84 6.51 7.16 -3.47
N LEU A 85 5.94 6.13 -2.85
CA LEU A 85 6.19 4.74 -3.22
C LEU A 85 5.81 4.46 -4.67
N TRP A 86 4.70 5.02 -5.15
CA TRP A 86 4.27 4.88 -6.54
C TRP A 86 5.30 5.47 -7.51
N ARG A 87 5.82 6.68 -7.24
CA ARG A 87 6.85 7.32 -8.07
C ARG A 87 8.11 6.47 -8.15
N GLU A 88 8.56 5.95 -7.01
CA GLU A 88 9.72 5.06 -6.93
C GLU A 88 9.48 3.78 -7.76
N CYS A 89 8.32 3.13 -7.62
CA CYS A 89 7.98 1.94 -8.42
C CYS A 89 7.96 2.23 -9.93
N VAL A 90 7.51 3.42 -10.36
CA VAL A 90 7.52 3.83 -11.78
C VAL A 90 8.95 4.07 -12.27
N GLN A 91 9.79 4.73 -11.46
CA GLN A 91 11.20 4.97 -11.77
C GLN A 91 11.97 3.66 -11.93
N ASP A 92 11.73 2.70 -11.03
CA ASP A 92 12.40 1.39 -11.01
C ASP A 92 11.74 0.36 -11.95
N ARG A 93 10.76 0.79 -12.76
CA ARG A 93 9.98 -0.06 -13.69
C ARG A 93 9.28 -1.26 -13.05
N GLN A 94 9.00 -1.21 -11.75
CA GLN A 94 8.23 -2.20 -11.01
C GLN A 94 6.72 -1.97 -11.21
N LEU A 95 6.26 -2.13 -12.45
CA LEU A 95 4.90 -1.77 -12.86
C LEU A 95 3.81 -2.58 -12.16
N ASP A 96 4.09 -3.81 -11.71
CA ASP A 96 3.13 -4.59 -10.94
C ASP A 96 2.84 -3.96 -9.58
N ILE A 97 3.89 -3.50 -8.88
CA ILE A 97 3.76 -2.86 -7.57
C ILE A 97 3.18 -1.46 -7.75
N ALA A 98 3.62 -0.71 -8.77
CA ALA A 98 3.08 0.62 -9.07
C ALA A 98 1.55 0.60 -9.28
N ARG A 99 1.01 -0.43 -9.93
CA ARG A 99 -0.45 -0.57 -10.11
C ARG A 99 -1.18 -0.76 -8.79
N ASP A 100 -0.63 -1.58 -7.90
CA ASP A 100 -1.23 -1.82 -6.58
C ASP A 100 -1.17 -0.58 -5.69
N VAL A 101 -0.07 0.17 -5.74
CA VAL A 101 0.06 1.44 -5.02
C VAL A 101 -0.88 2.50 -5.60
N ASN A 102 -1.02 2.57 -6.93
CA ASN A 102 -1.96 3.51 -7.56
C ASN A 102 -3.41 3.19 -7.18
N ARG A 103 -3.77 1.90 -7.10
CA ARG A 103 -5.06 1.48 -6.59
C ARG A 103 -5.26 1.96 -5.16
N LEU A 104 -4.26 1.76 -4.30
CA LEU A 104 -4.32 2.25 -2.92
C LEU A 104 -4.55 3.76 -2.84
N ILE A 105 -3.81 4.56 -3.62
CA ILE A 105 -4.00 6.04 -3.70
C ILE A 105 -5.44 6.37 -4.12
N THR A 106 -5.95 5.68 -5.14
CA THR A 106 -7.31 5.90 -5.64
C THR A 106 -8.35 5.65 -4.55
N GLU A 107 -8.23 4.55 -3.82
CA GLU A 107 -9.14 4.20 -2.73
C GLU A 107 -9.07 5.17 -1.54
N LEU A 108 -7.87 5.67 -1.22
CA LEU A 108 -7.66 6.68 -0.18
C LEU A 108 -8.25 8.05 -0.54
N THR A 109 -8.22 8.41 -1.83
CA THR A 109 -8.64 9.73 -2.34
C THR A 109 -10.07 9.77 -2.85
N LEU A 110 -10.72 8.61 -2.97
CA LEU A 110 -12.12 8.48 -3.38
C LEU A 110 -13.03 9.19 -2.37
N VAL A 111 -13.42 10.42 -2.71
CA VAL A 111 -14.45 11.19 -2.00
C VAL A 111 -15.81 10.61 -2.38
N GLU A 112 -16.55 10.12 -1.40
CA GLU A 112 -17.95 9.78 -1.64
C GLU A 112 -18.72 11.06 -1.99
N PRO A 113 -19.58 11.05 -3.01
CA PRO A 113 -20.49 12.16 -3.21
C PRO A 113 -21.40 12.24 -1.99
N SER A 114 -21.32 13.36 -1.26
CA SER A 114 -22.27 13.68 -0.21
C SER A 114 -23.67 13.61 -0.82
N HIS A 115 -24.42 12.56 -0.51
CA HIS A 115 -25.83 12.54 -0.86
C HIS A 115 -26.53 13.64 -0.04
N PRO A 116 -27.25 14.57 -0.68
CA PRO A 116 -28.02 15.60 0.02
C PRO A 116 -29.20 15.00 0.81
#